data_AF-A0A968LLY8-F1
#
_entry.id   AF-A0A968LLY8-F1
#
_cell.length_a   1.000
_cell.length_b   1.000
_cell.length_c   1.000
_cell.angle_alpha   90.00
_cell.angle_beta   90.00
_cell.angle_gamma   90.00
#
_symmetry.space_group_name_H-M   'P 1'
#
loop_
_entity.id
_entity.type
_entity.pdbx_description
1 polymer ?
#
loop_
_entity_poly.entity_id
_entity_poly.type
_entity_poly.pdbx_seq_one_letter_code
_entity_poly.pdbx_strand_id
1 'polypeptide(L)'
;MIREVRGLNYGDYSYIEAFPGGGYRQMPPTNVARSHQLFQIWIRTLPNEQAVFALKAAHRELQALVANGMTQEQFELTREFLRKYVLHFAETTEQRLGYAIDDRFYGLDRPHLERFVAELDALTLADVNAAIKKHLDPADMKLVIVTGQPDQISAQLLSGEPTTITYSSPKPDAVLEEDEAIGAYSLGIEKSAIRVIPVEEMFSK
;
A
#
# COMPACT_ATOMS: atom_id res chain seq x y z
N MET A 1 6.34 -8.06 -7.46
CA MET A 1 7.74 -7.57 -7.40
C MET A 1 8.45 -7.98 -6.09
N ILE A 2 8.08 -7.45 -4.91
CA ILE A 2 8.76 -7.77 -3.62
C ILE A 2 8.49 -9.22 -3.18
N ARG A 3 7.23 -9.62 -2.98
CA ARG A 3 6.88 -11.01 -2.66
C ARG A 3 7.17 -11.99 -3.79
N GLU A 4 6.51 -11.84 -4.92
CA GLU A 4 6.43 -12.90 -5.94
C GLU A 4 7.76 -13.19 -6.64
N VAL A 5 8.47 -12.14 -7.05
CA VAL A 5 9.72 -12.28 -7.81
C VAL A 5 10.89 -12.56 -6.87
N ARG A 6 10.94 -11.88 -5.71
CA ARG A 6 12.10 -11.90 -4.80
C ARG A 6 11.91 -12.81 -3.58
N GLY A 7 10.68 -13.18 -3.23
CA GLY A 7 10.40 -14.09 -2.13
C GLY A 7 10.74 -13.53 -0.75
N LEU A 8 10.77 -12.19 -0.60
CA LEU A 8 11.28 -11.57 0.62
C LEU A 8 10.34 -11.71 1.82
N ASN A 9 9.03 -11.80 1.58
CA ASN A 9 8.03 -11.80 2.65
C ASN A 9 6.79 -12.64 2.31
N TYR A 10 5.86 -12.66 3.26
CA TYR A 10 4.56 -13.28 3.08
C TYR A 10 3.57 -12.40 2.32
N GLY A 11 3.64 -11.06 2.38
CA GLY A 11 2.67 -10.24 1.64
C GLY A 11 2.89 -8.75 1.73
N ASP A 12 2.65 -8.11 0.59
CA ASP A 12 2.62 -6.66 0.41
C ASP A 12 1.19 -6.24 0.05
N TYR A 13 0.70 -5.19 0.71
CA TYR A 13 -0.67 -4.72 0.53
C TYR A 13 -0.70 -3.20 0.43
N SER A 14 -1.62 -2.65 -0.35
CA SER A 14 -1.93 -1.23 -0.33
C SER A 14 -3.41 -1.03 -0.02
N TYR A 15 -3.73 0.03 0.72
CA TYR A 15 -5.09 0.38 1.10
C TYR A 15 -5.30 1.88 0.90
N ILE A 16 -6.46 2.27 0.37
CA ILE A 16 -6.89 3.67 0.15
C ILE A 16 -7.84 4.17 1.25
N GLU A 17 -8.09 3.33 2.26
CA GLU A 17 -8.93 3.64 3.40
C GLU A 17 -8.38 3.03 4.68
N ALA A 18 -8.81 3.56 5.82
CA ALA A 18 -8.43 3.01 7.11
C ALA A 18 -8.98 1.58 7.26
N PHE A 19 -8.07 0.64 7.53
CA PHE A 19 -8.41 -0.78 7.66
C PHE A 19 -8.23 -1.24 9.13
N PRO A 20 -9.22 -1.00 10.01
CA PRO A 20 -9.14 -1.43 11.40
C PRO A 20 -9.11 -2.95 11.53
N GLY A 21 -8.24 -3.47 12.39
CA GLY A 21 -7.98 -4.90 12.49
C GLY A 21 -7.29 -5.49 11.25
N GLY A 22 -6.51 -4.67 10.53
CA GLY A 22 -5.75 -5.09 9.34
C GLY A 22 -4.93 -6.36 9.58
N GLY A 23 -5.10 -7.36 8.72
CA GLY A 23 -4.53 -8.71 8.90
C GLY A 23 -5.49 -9.75 9.47
N TYR A 24 -6.62 -9.34 10.05
CA TYR A 24 -7.69 -10.26 10.49
C TYR A 24 -8.94 -10.21 9.62
N ARG A 25 -9.03 -9.25 8.70
CA ARG A 25 -10.13 -9.15 7.72
C ARG A 25 -9.57 -8.99 6.32
N GLN A 26 -10.36 -9.43 5.35
CA GLN A 26 -10.05 -9.27 3.92
C GLN A 26 -10.62 -7.97 3.34
N MET A 27 -11.69 -7.45 3.94
CA MET A 27 -12.32 -6.18 3.59
C MET A 27 -12.48 -5.29 4.82
N PRO A 28 -12.45 -3.96 4.65
CA PRO A 28 -12.76 -3.04 5.74
C PRO A 28 -14.23 -3.24 6.17
N PRO A 29 -14.52 -3.20 7.47
CA PRO A 29 -15.90 -3.24 7.94
C PRO A 29 -16.66 -1.96 7.62
N THR A 30 -17.99 -2.06 7.59
CA THR A 30 -18.88 -0.89 7.69
C THR A 30 -18.74 -0.21 9.06
N ASN A 31 -19.23 1.02 9.18
CA ASN A 31 -19.22 1.84 10.41
C ASN A 31 -17.83 2.25 10.88
N VAL A 32 -16.85 2.32 9.97
CA VAL A 32 -15.49 2.84 10.24
C VAL A 32 -15.16 4.05 9.37
N ALA A 33 -16.22 4.73 8.92
CA ALA A 33 -16.15 5.92 8.09
C ALA A 33 -15.27 7.02 8.71
N ARG A 34 -14.58 7.77 7.85
CA ARG A 34 -13.69 8.87 8.25
C ARG A 34 -13.91 10.08 7.35
N SER A 35 -13.74 11.27 7.92
CA SER A 35 -13.73 12.51 7.13
C SER A 35 -12.51 12.63 6.22
N HIS A 36 -11.42 11.94 6.56
CA HIS A 36 -10.19 11.88 5.78
C HIS A 36 -9.69 10.43 5.78
N GLN A 37 -9.46 9.90 4.59
CA GLN A 37 -8.84 8.59 4.40
C GLN A 37 -7.34 8.73 4.23
N LEU A 38 -6.64 7.61 4.35
CA LEU A 38 -5.19 7.52 4.20
C LEU A 38 -4.88 6.50 3.10
N PHE A 39 -3.80 6.75 2.36
CA PHE A 39 -3.17 5.75 1.53
C PHE A 39 -2.01 5.13 2.32
N GLN A 40 -1.99 3.80 2.40
CA GLN A 40 -0.96 3.07 3.15
C GLN A 40 -0.46 1.87 2.35
N ILE A 41 0.85 1.64 2.42
CA ILE A 41 1.51 0.45 1.90
C ILE A 41 2.04 -0.33 3.09
N TRP A 42 1.68 -1.62 3.16
CA TRP A 42 2.02 -2.53 4.25
C TRP A 42 2.92 -3.62 3.70
N ILE A 43 4.13 -3.71 4.24
CA ILE A 43 5.13 -4.72 3.87
C ILE A 43 5.35 -5.61 5.09
N ARG A 44 4.99 -6.89 5.01
CA ARG A 44 5.10 -7.79 6.17
C ARG A 44 5.22 -9.28 5.79
N THR A 45 5.92 -10.10 6.55
CA THR A 45 7.02 -9.84 7.51
C THR A 45 8.36 -9.97 6.78
N LEU A 46 9.35 -9.17 7.16
CA LEU A 46 10.69 -9.17 6.56
C LEU A 46 11.78 -9.39 7.62
N PRO A 47 12.89 -10.04 7.27
CA PRO A 47 14.13 -9.92 8.04
C PRO A 47 14.63 -8.47 8.06
N ASN A 48 15.29 -8.03 9.14
CA ASN A 48 15.73 -6.64 9.28
C ASN A 48 16.72 -6.24 8.18
N GLU A 49 17.61 -7.15 7.80
CA GLU A 49 18.61 -6.93 6.75
C GLU A 49 17.99 -6.65 5.37
N GLN A 50 16.74 -7.06 5.14
CA GLN A 50 16.02 -6.82 3.88
C GLN A 50 15.08 -5.61 3.92
N ALA A 51 14.91 -4.99 5.10
CA ALA A 51 13.89 -3.96 5.30
C ALA A 51 14.16 -2.70 4.45
N VAL A 52 15.40 -2.23 4.39
CA VAL A 52 15.75 -1.02 3.62
C VAL A 52 15.64 -1.28 2.11
N PHE A 53 16.07 -2.46 1.64
CA PHE A 53 15.85 -2.83 0.24
C PHE A 53 14.36 -2.84 -0.10
N ALA A 54 13.53 -3.52 0.70
CA ALA A 54 12.09 -3.63 0.43
C ALA A 54 11.39 -2.27 0.46
N LEU A 55 11.81 -1.37 1.36
CA LEU A 55 11.36 0.02 1.39
C LEU A 55 11.70 0.76 0.09
N LYS A 56 12.96 0.68 -0.38
CA LYS A 56 13.38 1.27 -1.67
C LYS A 56 12.56 0.72 -2.82
N ALA A 57 12.36 -0.60 -2.84
CA ALA A 57 11.59 -1.30 -3.85
C ALA A 57 10.13 -0.80 -3.88
N ALA A 58 9.46 -0.72 -2.73
CA ALA A 58 8.08 -0.24 -2.64
C ALA A 58 7.93 1.24 -3.02
N HIS A 59 8.89 2.09 -2.60
CA HIS A 59 8.90 3.51 -2.96
C HIS A 59 9.06 3.71 -4.46
N ARG A 60 9.98 2.96 -5.09
CA ARG A 60 10.20 2.99 -6.54
C ARG A 60 8.96 2.54 -7.31
N GLU A 61 8.27 1.49 -6.86
CA GLU A 61 7.00 1.06 -7.49
C GLU A 61 5.91 2.13 -7.38
N LEU A 62 5.80 2.80 -6.22
CA LEU A 62 4.85 3.89 -6.05
C LEU A 62 5.17 5.05 -6.99
N GLN A 63 6.45 5.40 -7.14
CA GLN A 63 6.88 6.41 -8.12
C GLN A 63 6.52 6.02 -9.55
N ALA A 64 6.80 4.76 -9.94
CA ALA A 64 6.46 4.25 -11.26
C ALA A 64 4.95 4.29 -11.51
N LEU A 65 4.14 3.92 -10.52
CA LEU A 65 2.68 3.99 -10.59
C LEU A 65 2.20 5.43 -10.78
N VAL A 66 2.75 6.39 -10.04
CA VAL A 66 2.37 7.81 -10.17
C VAL A 66 2.80 8.40 -11.51
N ALA A 67 3.99 8.06 -11.98
CA ALA A 67 4.51 8.56 -13.25
C ALA A 67 3.73 7.98 -14.45
N ASN A 68 3.55 6.66 -14.47
CA ASN A 68 3.08 5.94 -15.65
C ASN A 68 1.58 5.62 -15.60
N GLY A 69 0.98 5.57 -14.42
CA GLY A 69 -0.40 5.12 -14.22
C GLY A 69 -0.56 3.62 -14.45
N MET A 70 -1.82 3.19 -14.51
CA MET A 70 -2.21 1.84 -14.90
C MET A 70 -2.20 1.70 -16.43
N THR A 71 -2.01 0.47 -16.90
CA THR A 71 -2.26 0.11 -18.30
C THR A 71 -3.75 -0.14 -18.56
N GLN A 72 -4.16 -0.13 -19.84
CA GLN A 72 -5.53 -0.45 -20.23
C GLN A 72 -5.95 -1.86 -19.76
N GLU A 73 -5.05 -2.84 -19.90
CA GLU A 73 -5.28 -4.22 -19.46
C GLU A 73 -5.52 -4.31 -17.95
N GLN A 74 -4.67 -3.66 -17.14
CA GLN A 74 -4.82 -3.63 -15.69
C GLN A 74 -6.12 -2.96 -15.26
N PHE A 75 -6.51 -1.89 -15.95
CA PHE A 75 -7.76 -1.18 -15.70
C PHE A 75 -8.98 -2.06 -16.00
N GLU A 76 -9.03 -2.68 -17.18
CA GLU A 76 -10.15 -3.55 -17.58
C GLU A 76 -10.29 -4.76 -16.66
N LEU A 77 -9.18 -5.45 -16.39
CA LEU A 77 -9.13 -6.58 -15.46
C LEU A 77 -9.68 -6.20 -14.08
N THR A 78 -9.20 -5.08 -13.54
CA THR A 78 -9.59 -4.61 -12.20
C THR A 78 -11.06 -4.18 -12.17
N ARG A 79 -11.53 -3.45 -13.19
CA ARG A 79 -12.92 -3.01 -13.31
C ARG A 79 -13.88 -4.19 -13.39
N GLU A 80 -13.57 -5.20 -14.19
CA GLU A 80 -14.38 -6.41 -14.28
C GLU A 80 -14.42 -7.21 -12.99
N PHE A 81 -13.27 -7.34 -12.32
CA PHE A 81 -13.19 -7.98 -11.01
C PHE A 81 -14.09 -7.26 -10.00
N LEU A 82 -13.91 -5.94 -9.82
CA LEU A 82 -14.68 -5.15 -8.84
C LEU A 82 -16.18 -5.15 -9.15
N ARG A 83 -16.56 -5.12 -10.43
CA ARG A 83 -17.96 -5.18 -10.85
C ARG A 83 -18.66 -6.45 -10.38
N LYS A 84 -17.98 -7.60 -10.41
CA LYS A 84 -18.52 -8.87 -9.90
C LYS A 84 -18.43 -8.93 -8.38
N TYR A 85 -17.31 -8.44 -7.85
CA TYR A 85 -16.99 -8.52 -6.43
C TYR A 85 -17.94 -7.70 -5.55
N VAL A 86 -18.52 -6.61 -6.08
CA VAL A 86 -19.43 -5.73 -5.33
C VAL A 86 -20.61 -6.48 -4.68
N LEU A 87 -21.02 -7.61 -5.26
CA LEU A 87 -22.10 -8.46 -4.75
C LEU A 87 -21.78 -9.11 -3.39
N HIS A 88 -20.51 -9.18 -3.01
CA HIS A 88 -20.05 -9.80 -1.75
C HIS A 88 -19.96 -8.83 -0.58
N PHE A 89 -20.19 -7.53 -0.79
CA PHE A 89 -20.05 -6.55 0.28
C PHE A 89 -21.19 -6.61 1.32
N ALA A 90 -22.44 -6.83 0.88
CA ALA A 90 -23.64 -6.72 1.73
C ALA A 90 -24.55 -7.95 1.70
N GLU A 91 -23.97 -9.12 1.90
CA GLU A 91 -24.66 -10.41 1.86
C GLU A 91 -25.72 -10.54 2.98
N THR A 92 -25.44 -10.01 4.17
CA THR A 92 -26.33 -10.09 5.34
C THR A 92 -27.12 -8.80 5.59
N THR A 93 -28.23 -8.91 6.34
CA THR A 93 -29.03 -7.73 6.73
C THR A 93 -28.24 -6.76 7.61
N GLU A 94 -27.35 -7.27 8.45
CA GLU A 94 -26.46 -6.44 9.28
C GLU A 94 -25.49 -5.62 8.41
N GLN A 95 -24.86 -6.24 7.41
CA GLN A 95 -23.97 -5.53 6.48
C GLN A 95 -24.72 -4.47 5.67
N ARG A 96 -25.93 -4.79 5.18
CA ARG A 96 -26.80 -3.82 4.49
C ARG A 96 -27.12 -2.61 5.38
N LEU A 97 -27.42 -2.84 6.66
CA LEU A 97 -27.67 -1.75 7.61
C LEU A 97 -26.40 -0.92 7.84
N GLY A 98 -25.24 -1.55 8.02
CA GLY A 98 -23.97 -0.83 8.21
C GLY A 98 -23.67 0.10 7.04
N TYR A 99 -23.85 -0.37 5.82
CA TYR A 99 -23.69 0.47 4.63
C TYR A 99 -24.69 1.61 4.54
N ALA A 100 -25.95 1.40 4.92
CA ALA A 100 -26.94 2.48 4.95
C ALA A 100 -26.60 3.55 6.01
N ILE A 101 -25.90 3.19 7.09
CA ILE A 101 -25.37 4.13 8.08
C ILE A 101 -24.22 4.92 7.48
N ASP A 102 -23.26 4.25 6.82
CA ASP A 102 -22.13 4.90 6.15
C ASP A 102 -22.60 5.86 5.03
N ASP A 103 -23.61 5.47 4.24
CA ASP A 103 -24.23 6.31 3.21
C ASP A 103 -24.75 7.64 3.80
N ARG A 104 -25.41 7.56 4.96
CA ARG A 104 -25.89 8.76 5.68
C ARG A 104 -24.75 9.60 6.24
N PHE A 105 -23.71 8.96 6.76
CA PHE A 105 -22.53 9.65 7.27
C PHE A 105 -21.84 10.47 6.17
N TYR A 106 -21.67 9.88 4.98
CA TYR A 106 -21.07 10.55 3.84
C TYR A 106 -22.03 11.49 3.08
N GLY A 107 -23.30 11.59 3.51
CA GLY A 107 -24.29 12.47 2.90
C GLY A 107 -24.65 12.08 1.47
N LEU A 108 -24.62 10.78 1.17
CA LEU A 108 -24.94 10.28 -0.17
C LEU A 108 -26.45 10.37 -0.44
N ASP A 109 -26.80 10.82 -1.64
CA ASP A 109 -28.16 10.96 -2.13
C ASP A 109 -28.76 9.64 -2.67
N ARG A 110 -27.91 8.62 -2.86
CA ARG A 110 -28.22 7.27 -3.32
C ARG A 110 -27.35 6.24 -2.61
N PRO A 111 -27.80 4.97 -2.46
CA PRO A 111 -26.99 3.93 -1.82
C PRO A 111 -25.64 3.72 -2.51
N HIS A 112 -24.53 3.68 -1.76
CA HIS A 112 -23.20 3.63 -2.38
C HIS A 112 -22.97 2.35 -3.21
N LEU A 113 -23.47 1.16 -2.82
CA LEU A 113 -23.26 -0.06 -3.63
C LEU A 113 -23.93 0.03 -5.01
N GLU A 114 -25.11 0.65 -5.08
CA GLU A 114 -25.77 0.93 -6.37
C GLU A 114 -25.02 1.98 -7.18
N ARG A 115 -24.45 2.99 -6.49
CA ARG A 115 -23.57 4.00 -7.09
C ARG A 115 -22.30 3.39 -7.65
N PHE A 116 -21.66 2.50 -6.91
CA PHE A 116 -20.40 1.84 -7.25
C PHE A 116 -20.49 1.13 -8.59
N VAL A 117 -21.54 0.36 -8.84
CA VAL A 117 -21.76 -0.36 -10.11
C VAL A 117 -21.89 0.62 -11.29
N ALA A 118 -22.71 1.65 -11.14
CA ALA A 118 -22.93 2.65 -12.20
C ALA A 118 -21.69 3.50 -12.47
N GLU A 119 -20.95 3.87 -11.41
CA GLU A 119 -19.72 4.63 -11.56
C GLU A 119 -18.61 3.78 -12.19
N LEU A 120 -18.49 2.50 -11.85
CA LEU A 120 -17.55 1.60 -12.53
C LEU A 120 -17.85 1.49 -14.03
N ASP A 121 -19.11 1.47 -14.44
CA ASP A 121 -19.48 1.43 -15.87
C ASP A 121 -19.06 2.69 -16.63
N ALA A 122 -19.15 3.85 -15.98
CA ALA A 122 -18.77 5.13 -16.56
C ALA A 122 -17.26 5.45 -16.44
N LEU A 123 -16.57 4.82 -15.49
CA LEU A 123 -15.16 5.09 -15.17
C LEU A 123 -14.26 4.80 -16.38
N THR A 124 -13.30 5.68 -16.62
CA THR A 124 -12.28 5.51 -17.66
C THR A 124 -10.87 5.33 -17.07
N LEU A 125 -9.95 4.76 -17.84
CA LEU A 125 -8.53 4.70 -17.48
C LEU A 125 -7.96 6.10 -17.20
N ALA A 126 -8.39 7.11 -17.96
CA ALA A 126 -7.92 8.48 -17.80
C ALA A 126 -8.33 9.05 -16.43
N ASP A 127 -9.54 8.77 -15.96
CA ASP A 127 -10.02 9.19 -14.64
C ASP A 127 -9.18 8.56 -13.52
N VAL A 128 -8.89 7.27 -13.62
CA VAL A 128 -8.07 6.55 -12.63
C VAL A 128 -6.65 7.09 -12.60
N ASN A 129 -6.02 7.26 -13.76
CA ASN A 129 -4.65 7.79 -13.84
C ASN A 129 -4.57 9.26 -13.38
N ALA A 130 -5.63 10.05 -13.63
CA ALA A 130 -5.73 11.41 -13.07
C ALA A 130 -5.87 11.39 -11.54
N ALA A 131 -6.66 10.47 -10.99
CA ALA A 131 -6.82 10.32 -9.54
C ALA A 131 -5.50 9.88 -8.86
N ILE A 132 -4.78 8.91 -9.44
CA ILE A 132 -3.46 8.48 -8.98
C ILE A 132 -2.52 9.67 -8.87
N LYS A 133 -2.38 10.46 -9.94
CA LYS A 133 -1.48 11.63 -9.98
C LYS A 133 -1.89 12.75 -9.03
N LYS A 134 -3.19 12.91 -8.79
CA LYS A 134 -3.73 13.96 -7.93
C LYS A 134 -3.58 13.63 -6.45
N HIS A 135 -3.72 12.36 -6.08
CA HIS A 135 -3.90 11.96 -4.69
C HIS A 135 -2.71 11.20 -4.09
N LEU A 136 -1.80 10.66 -4.90
CA LEU A 136 -0.61 9.96 -4.43
C LEU A 136 0.64 10.80 -4.70
N ASP A 137 1.36 11.12 -3.63
CA ASP A 137 2.64 11.81 -3.70
C ASP A 137 3.76 10.96 -3.08
N PRO A 138 4.64 10.35 -3.89
CA PRO A 138 5.78 9.60 -3.38
C PRO A 138 6.78 10.45 -2.59
N ALA A 139 6.77 11.79 -2.72
CA ALA A 139 7.64 12.69 -2.00
C ALA A 139 7.10 13.06 -0.60
N ASP A 140 5.79 12.96 -0.36
CA ASP A 140 5.17 13.24 0.94
C ASP A 140 4.66 11.96 1.61
N MET A 141 5.60 11.09 1.99
CA MET A 141 5.31 9.86 2.71
C MET A 141 5.75 9.92 4.17
N LYS A 142 4.96 9.31 5.05
CA LYS A 142 5.39 8.96 6.41
C LYS A 142 5.78 7.50 6.44
N LEU A 143 7.02 7.24 6.87
CA LEU A 143 7.58 5.89 6.94
C LEU A 143 7.62 5.45 8.40
N VAL A 144 7.08 4.26 8.67
CA VAL A 144 7.08 3.65 10.00
C VAL A 144 7.64 2.24 9.86
N ILE A 145 8.73 1.96 10.57
CA ILE A 145 9.36 0.64 10.63
C ILE A 145 9.30 0.16 12.08
N VAL A 146 8.66 -0.99 12.29
CA VAL A 146 8.66 -1.68 13.58
C VAL A 146 9.77 -2.72 13.54
N THR A 147 10.82 -2.53 14.33
CA THR A 147 12.02 -3.37 14.30
C THR A 147 12.62 -3.53 15.70
N GLY A 148 13.28 -4.67 15.93
CA GLY A 148 14.15 -4.89 17.08
C GLY A 148 15.59 -4.42 16.88
N GLN A 149 15.94 -3.89 15.70
CA GLN A 149 17.29 -3.43 15.35
C GLN A 149 17.26 -2.01 14.76
N PRO A 150 16.77 -1.00 15.50
CA PRO A 150 16.60 0.36 14.99
C PRO A 150 17.93 1.00 14.53
N ASP A 151 19.03 0.71 15.22
CA ASP A 151 20.36 1.24 14.87
C ASP A 151 20.86 0.69 13.52
N GLN A 152 20.65 -0.60 13.26
CA GLN A 152 21.01 -1.23 11.98
C GLN A 152 20.26 -0.58 10.83
N ILE A 153 18.94 -0.45 10.96
CA ILE A 153 18.08 0.15 9.94
C ILE A 153 18.45 1.62 9.72
N SER A 154 18.65 2.38 10.80
CA SER A 154 19.02 3.79 10.71
C SER A 154 20.38 3.96 10.01
N ALA A 155 21.36 3.12 10.35
CA ALA A 155 22.67 3.14 9.70
C ALA A 155 22.57 2.82 8.20
N GLN A 156 21.78 1.82 7.82
CA GLN A 156 21.57 1.46 6.41
C GLN A 156 20.83 2.55 5.62
N LEU A 157 19.87 3.24 6.22
CA LEU A 157 19.17 4.36 5.57
C LEU A 157 20.11 5.55 5.33
N LEU A 158 21.06 5.79 6.23
CA LEU A 158 21.96 6.95 6.20
C LEU A 158 23.29 6.70 5.49
N SER A 159 23.69 5.44 5.26
CA SER A 159 25.00 5.14 4.66
C SER A 159 25.11 5.65 3.22
N GLY A 160 23.99 5.70 2.48
CA GLY A 160 23.98 5.96 1.05
C GLY A 160 24.50 4.79 0.20
N GLU A 161 24.99 3.72 0.85
CA GLU A 161 25.49 2.54 0.16
C GLU A 161 24.33 1.75 -0.48
N PRO A 162 24.56 1.11 -1.64
CA PRO A 162 23.57 0.23 -2.24
C PRO A 162 23.17 -0.90 -1.29
N THR A 163 21.86 -1.14 -1.14
CA THR A 163 21.36 -2.29 -0.39
C THR A 163 21.38 -3.53 -1.29
N THR A 164 21.81 -4.67 -0.76
CA THR A 164 21.90 -5.93 -1.52
C THR A 164 20.91 -6.97 -1.00
N ILE A 165 20.44 -7.83 -1.89
CA ILE A 165 19.70 -9.06 -1.54
C ILE A 165 20.60 -10.27 -1.75
N THR A 166 20.43 -11.28 -0.91
CA THR A 166 20.96 -12.63 -1.16
C THR A 166 19.81 -13.61 -1.28
N TYR A 167 19.86 -14.47 -2.31
CA TYR A 167 18.85 -15.50 -2.56
C TYR A 167 19.41 -16.89 -2.21
N SER A 168 18.53 -17.76 -1.69
CA SER A 168 18.85 -19.18 -1.47
C SER A 168 18.84 -20.00 -2.76
N SER A 169 18.28 -19.48 -3.84
CA SER A 169 18.23 -20.10 -5.16
C SER A 169 18.59 -19.09 -6.26
N PRO A 170 19.12 -19.55 -7.42
CA PRO A 170 19.42 -18.66 -8.53
C PRO A 170 18.17 -17.88 -9.00
N LYS A 171 18.38 -16.61 -9.36
CA LYS A 171 17.36 -15.74 -9.96
C LYS A 171 17.76 -15.39 -11.40
N PRO A 172 16.79 -15.10 -12.29
CA PRO A 172 17.10 -14.62 -13.63
C PRO A 172 17.90 -13.32 -13.60
N ASP A 173 18.80 -13.13 -14.57
CA ASP A 173 19.68 -11.96 -14.65
C ASP A 173 18.92 -10.63 -14.60
N ALA A 174 17.77 -10.55 -15.28
CA ALA A 174 16.91 -9.37 -15.26
C ALA A 174 16.42 -8.99 -13.85
N VAL A 175 16.25 -9.95 -12.94
CA VAL A 175 15.87 -9.68 -11.54
C VAL A 175 17.07 -9.12 -10.78
N LEU A 176 18.27 -9.66 -11.03
CA LEU A 176 19.51 -9.22 -10.38
C LEU A 176 19.89 -7.80 -10.82
N GLU A 177 19.77 -7.50 -12.12
CA GLU A 177 19.97 -6.14 -12.65
C GLU A 177 18.96 -5.15 -12.03
N GLU A 178 17.70 -5.56 -11.90
CA GLU A 178 16.69 -4.75 -11.22
C GLU A 178 17.01 -4.55 -9.74
N ASP A 179 17.55 -5.57 -9.06
CA ASP A 179 17.99 -5.48 -7.66
C ASP A 179 19.12 -4.47 -7.48
N GLU A 180 20.09 -4.42 -8.39
CA GLU A 180 21.14 -3.41 -8.37
C GLU A 180 20.57 -2.00 -8.49
N ALA A 181 19.61 -1.81 -9.41
CA ALA A 181 18.93 -0.53 -9.59
C ALA A 181 18.10 -0.13 -8.35
N ILE A 182 17.37 -1.06 -7.73
CA ILE A 182 16.66 -0.82 -6.45
C ILE A 182 17.65 -0.53 -5.34
N GLY A 183 18.73 -1.29 -5.26
CA GLY A 183 19.75 -1.19 -4.23
C GLY A 183 20.39 0.19 -4.21
N ALA A 184 20.77 0.69 -5.39
CA ALA A 184 21.37 2.01 -5.59
C ALA A 184 20.38 3.17 -5.45
N TYR A 185 19.06 2.91 -5.48
CA TYR A 185 18.05 3.94 -5.35
C TYR A 185 18.15 4.69 -4.01
N SER A 186 18.12 6.02 -4.06
CA SER A 186 18.18 6.87 -2.86
C SER A 186 16.78 7.35 -2.46
N LEU A 187 16.49 7.25 -1.17
CA LEU A 187 15.23 7.74 -0.60
C LEU A 187 15.31 9.22 -0.17
N GLY A 188 16.50 9.83 -0.19
CA GLY A 188 16.69 11.23 0.25
C GLY A 188 16.34 11.47 1.72
N ILE A 189 16.49 10.45 2.59
CA ILE A 189 16.14 10.55 4.01
C ILE A 189 17.32 11.16 4.77
N GLU A 190 17.11 12.37 5.28
CA GLU A 190 18.07 13.05 6.15
C GLU A 190 18.09 12.46 7.56
N LYS A 191 19.24 12.54 8.24
CA LYS A 191 19.39 12.08 9.62
C LYS A 191 18.38 12.73 10.57
N SER A 192 18.08 14.02 10.38
CA SER A 192 17.10 14.75 11.18
C SER A 192 15.65 14.29 10.98
N ALA A 193 15.36 13.55 9.91
CA ALA A 193 14.04 12.99 9.64
C ALA A 193 13.81 11.63 10.32
N ILE A 194 14.86 11.00 10.87
CA ILE A 194 14.77 9.70 11.55
C ILE A 194 14.56 9.91 13.04
N ARG A 195 13.49 9.32 13.58
CA ARG A 195 13.21 9.25 15.01
C ARG A 195 13.00 7.81 15.43
N VAL A 196 13.77 7.35 16.42
CA VAL A 196 13.56 6.07 17.09
C VAL A 196 12.72 6.31 18.34
N ILE A 197 11.64 5.53 18.50
CA ILE A 197 10.73 5.62 19.65
C ILE A 197 10.70 4.22 20.30
N PRO A 198 11.14 4.07 21.56
CA PRO A 198 11.01 2.82 22.30
C PRO A 198 9.54 2.40 22.45
N VAL A 199 9.27 1.09 22.44
CA VAL A 199 7.90 0.57 22.52
C VAL A 199 7.22 0.95 23.84
N GLU A 200 8.00 1.11 24.91
CA GLU A 200 7.55 1.51 26.25
C GLU A 200 7.00 2.94 26.29
N GLU A 201 7.37 3.79 25.32
CA GLU A 201 6.89 5.17 25.20
C GLU A 201 5.65 5.30 24.30
N MET A 202 5.31 4.25 23.53
CA MET A 202 4.22 4.29 22.55
C MET A 202 2.83 4.09 23.17
N PHE A 203 2.74 3.32 24.25
CA PHE A 203 1.47 2.95 24.87
C PHE A 203 1.32 3.65 26.23
N SER A 204 0.11 4.16 26.49
CA SER A 204 -0.24 4.61 27.84
C SER A 204 -0.17 3.42 28.80
N LYS A 205 0.47 3.62 29.95
CA LYS A 205 0.49 2.65 31.06
C LYS A 205 -0.90 2.47 31.67
#